data_AF-A0A267GMJ4-F1
#
_entry.id   AF-A0A267GMJ4-F1
#
_cell.length_a   1.000
_cell.length_b   1.000
_cell.length_c   1.000
_cell.angle_alpha   90.00
_cell.angle_beta   90.00
_cell.angle_gamma   90.00
#
_symmetry.space_group_name_H-M   'P 1'
#
loop_
_entity.id
_entity.type
_entity.pdbx_description
1 polymer ?
#
loop_
_entity_poly.entity_id
_entity_poly.type
_entity_poly.pdbx_seq_one_letter_code
_entity_poly.pdbx_strand_id
1 'polypeptide(L)'
;MCNTLLPLACTACLAFVLLAGLGCLDNLAAPDKPALPATLNWGASSDSSSDGEAVEATRLSVSNATLDDLRSRLKAFKFVEPVENSGFEYGFNGAFMKQLVSHWLNKYNWRVWEDRLNSFPNYFTRIEGLKVHFMHLKPSKKGVKKRVPLLILHGWPGSVFEFYKLIPLLTTPDTDGLAFEVVAPSIPGYGWSEAAKKRGFSAAACARVFDKLMVRLGYRQYYIQGGDWGAGIGHIITREFPERVLGFHTNMPMQPFRQPSVIVQMIAGSFLPDGILFSKKDGQKTFPYFEKLSDIIRESGYMHIQATRPDTIGHALSDSPVGLAAYILEKFSV
;
A
#
# COMPACT_ATOMS: atom_id res chain seq x y z
N MET A 1 -0.66 -31.80 -47.81
CA MET A 1 -0.57 -31.27 -46.43
C MET A 1 -0.85 -29.76 -46.32
N CYS A 2 -1.43 -29.08 -47.33
CA CYS A 2 -1.68 -27.62 -47.28
C CYS A 2 -3.13 -27.19 -46.92
N ASN A 3 -4.11 -28.10 -46.91
CA ASN A 3 -5.54 -27.71 -46.79
C ASN A 3 -6.12 -27.74 -45.37
N THR A 4 -5.37 -28.17 -44.35
CA THR A 4 -5.86 -28.24 -42.96
C THR A 4 -5.39 -27.07 -42.09
N LEU A 5 -4.40 -26.29 -42.52
CA LEU A 5 -3.89 -25.14 -41.76
C LEU A 5 -4.74 -23.87 -41.94
N LEU A 6 -5.33 -23.67 -43.12
CA LEU A 6 -6.17 -22.51 -43.42
C LEU A 6 -7.47 -22.46 -42.59
N PRO A 7 -8.23 -23.57 -42.41
CA PRO A 7 -9.41 -23.60 -41.57
C PRO A 7 -9.09 -23.33 -40.11
N LEU A 8 -8.00 -23.93 -39.60
CA LEU A 8 -7.52 -23.76 -38.22
C LEU A 8 -7.13 -22.31 -37.92
N ALA A 9 -6.40 -21.67 -38.83
CA ALA A 9 -6.05 -20.25 -38.75
C ALA A 9 -7.30 -19.35 -38.80
N CYS A 10 -8.27 -19.65 -39.67
CA CYS A 10 -9.54 -18.91 -39.74
C CYS A 10 -10.37 -19.05 -38.46
N THR A 11 -10.48 -20.25 -37.87
CA THR A 11 -11.16 -20.44 -36.57
C THR A 11 -10.45 -19.74 -35.42
N ALA A 12 -9.11 -19.74 -35.41
CA ALA A 12 -8.34 -19.03 -34.39
C ALA A 12 -8.53 -17.50 -34.52
N CYS A 13 -8.53 -16.96 -35.73
CA CYS A 13 -8.86 -15.54 -35.98
C CYS A 13 -10.29 -15.19 -35.56
N LEU A 14 -11.28 -16.04 -35.88
CA LEU A 14 -12.67 -15.78 -35.52
C LEU A 14 -12.88 -15.81 -34.00
N ALA A 15 -12.28 -16.79 -33.31
CA ALA A 15 -12.30 -16.89 -31.85
C ALA A 15 -11.62 -15.69 -31.20
N PHE A 16 -10.50 -15.23 -31.77
CA PHE A 16 -9.79 -14.05 -31.30
C PHE A 16 -10.62 -12.76 -31.49
N VAL A 17 -11.28 -12.59 -32.63
CA VAL A 17 -12.18 -11.44 -32.89
C VAL A 17 -13.40 -11.47 -31.95
N LEU A 18 -13.96 -12.65 -31.68
CA LEU A 18 -15.04 -12.81 -30.71
C LEU A 18 -14.60 -12.50 -29.28
N LEU A 19 -13.43 -12.98 -28.85
CA LEU A 19 -12.87 -12.68 -27.52
C LEU A 19 -12.48 -11.21 -27.37
N ALA A 20 -11.93 -10.59 -28.42
CA ALA A 20 -11.66 -9.16 -28.46
C ALA A 20 -12.96 -8.34 -28.43
N GLY A 21 -13.98 -8.76 -29.18
CA GLY A 21 -15.32 -8.14 -29.19
C GLY A 21 -16.02 -8.25 -27.83
N LEU A 22 -15.99 -9.42 -27.20
CA LEU A 22 -16.52 -9.64 -25.85
C LEU A 22 -15.74 -8.84 -24.79
N GLY A 23 -14.41 -8.77 -24.91
CA GLY A 23 -13.58 -7.93 -24.04
C GLY A 23 -13.84 -6.42 -24.22
N CYS A 24 -14.20 -5.97 -25.42
CA CYS A 24 -14.66 -4.61 -25.66
C CYS A 24 -16.06 -4.33 -25.07
N LEU A 25 -16.93 -5.34 -25.02
CA LEU A 25 -18.27 -5.24 -24.42
C LEU A 25 -18.23 -5.24 -22.88
N ASP A 26 -17.32 -6.00 -22.26
CA ASP A 26 -17.06 -5.98 -20.82
C ASP A 26 -16.61 -4.60 -20.31
N ASN A 27 -16.02 -3.76 -21.17
CA ASN A 27 -15.60 -2.40 -20.82
C ASN A 27 -16.76 -1.38 -20.70
N LEU A 28 -18.00 -1.77 -21.05
CA LEU A 28 -19.13 -0.84 -21.06
C LEU A 28 -19.95 -0.84 -19.76
N ALA A 29 -19.85 -1.89 -18.94
CA ALA A 29 -20.51 -1.95 -17.64
C ALA A 29 -19.52 -1.63 -16.53
N ALA A 30 -19.82 -0.60 -15.73
CA ALA A 30 -19.12 -0.42 -14.47
C ALA A 30 -19.39 -1.68 -13.61
N PRO A 31 -18.36 -2.35 -13.07
CA PRO A 31 -18.57 -3.51 -12.22
C PRO A 31 -19.47 -3.16 -11.03
N ASP A 32 -20.09 -4.16 -10.39
CA ASP A 32 -20.88 -3.97 -9.18
C ASP A 32 -20.02 -3.53 -8.00
N LYS A 33 -20.48 -2.53 -7.25
CA LYS A 33 -19.80 -2.02 -6.04
C LYS A 33 -19.38 -3.18 -5.13
N PRO A 34 -18.14 -3.22 -4.61
CA PRO A 34 -17.75 -4.27 -3.69
C PRO A 34 -18.64 -4.15 -2.46
N ALA A 35 -19.27 -5.24 -2.02
CA ALA A 35 -20.06 -5.21 -0.81
C ALA A 35 -19.16 -4.80 0.37
N LEU A 36 -19.47 -3.68 1.02
CA LEU A 36 -18.83 -3.31 2.28
C LEU A 36 -19.15 -4.39 3.32
N PRO A 37 -18.16 -4.86 4.11
CA PRO A 37 -18.42 -5.90 5.10
C PRO A 37 -19.52 -5.48 6.08
N ALA A 38 -20.50 -6.34 6.36
CA ALA A 38 -21.61 -6.01 7.26
C ALA A 38 -21.15 -5.71 8.71
N THR A 39 -20.01 -6.27 9.13
CA THR A 39 -19.40 -6.03 10.43
C THR A 39 -19.01 -4.56 10.58
N LEU A 40 -19.55 -3.88 11.60
CA LEU A 40 -19.20 -2.49 11.96
C LEU A 40 -18.35 -2.39 13.24
N ASN A 41 -17.94 -3.51 13.83
CA ASN A 41 -17.07 -3.55 15.00
C ASN A 41 -16.00 -4.64 14.80
N TRP A 42 -14.76 -4.21 14.64
CA TRP A 42 -13.56 -5.04 14.44
C TRP A 42 -12.72 -5.22 15.71
N GLY A 43 -13.12 -4.61 16.83
CA GLY A 43 -12.51 -4.80 18.15
C GLY A 43 -12.84 -6.17 18.75
N ALA A 44 -12.30 -6.43 19.95
CA ALA A 44 -12.56 -7.67 20.67
C ALA A 44 -14.05 -7.79 21.07
N SER A 45 -14.58 -9.01 21.08
CA SER A 45 -15.98 -9.25 21.45
C SER A 45 -16.33 -8.84 22.89
N SER A 46 -15.32 -8.78 23.77
CA SER A 46 -15.45 -8.33 25.17
C SER A 46 -15.40 -6.81 25.32
N ASP A 47 -14.92 -6.08 24.32
CA ASP A 47 -14.84 -4.62 24.38
C ASP A 47 -16.19 -4.02 24.00
N SER A 48 -16.95 -3.63 25.02
CA SER A 48 -18.17 -2.82 24.87
C SER A 48 -17.88 -1.35 24.58
N SER A 49 -16.61 -0.96 24.39
CA SER A 49 -16.24 0.43 24.14
C SER A 49 -16.87 0.86 22.81
N SER A 50 -17.80 1.80 22.89
CA SER A 50 -18.46 2.40 21.73
C SER A 50 -17.44 3.16 20.89
N ASP A 51 -17.77 3.38 19.61
CA ASP A 51 -17.08 4.33 18.74
C ASP A 51 -17.26 5.76 19.29
N GLY A 52 -16.57 6.08 20.38
CA GLY A 52 -16.58 7.40 20.98
C GLY A 52 -16.11 8.44 19.96
N GLU A 53 -16.65 9.65 20.05
CA GLU A 53 -16.33 10.75 19.11
C GLU A 53 -14.97 11.41 19.39
N ALA A 54 -14.31 11.05 20.49
CA ALA A 54 -13.07 11.66 20.94
C ALA A 54 -11.92 11.49 19.92
N VAL A 55 -11.18 12.58 19.72
CA VAL A 55 -9.92 12.62 19.00
C VAL A 55 -8.85 13.05 19.99
N GLU A 56 -7.98 12.11 20.36
CA GLU A 56 -7.01 12.26 21.44
C GLU A 56 -5.63 12.56 20.86
N ALA A 57 -5.07 13.72 21.17
CA ALA A 57 -3.69 14.03 20.85
C ALA A 57 -2.75 13.10 21.62
N THR A 58 -1.68 12.64 20.96
CA THR A 58 -0.72 11.72 21.57
C THR A 58 0.71 12.09 21.20
N ARG A 59 1.63 11.74 22.10
CA ARG A 59 3.07 11.70 21.81
C ARG A 59 3.47 10.24 21.72
N LEU A 60 3.99 9.83 20.57
CA LEU A 60 4.49 8.48 20.36
C LEU A 60 5.75 8.27 21.19
N SER A 61 5.85 7.13 21.87
CA SER A 61 7.01 6.82 22.70
C SER A 61 7.26 5.32 22.75
N VAL A 62 8.51 4.94 22.53
CA VAL A 62 9.03 3.58 22.71
C VAL A 62 9.87 3.53 24.00
N SER A 63 9.61 2.54 24.85
CA SER A 63 10.32 2.41 26.13
C SER A 63 11.81 2.09 25.94
N ASN A 64 12.67 2.53 26.86
CA ASN A 64 14.08 2.14 26.85
C ASN A 64 14.25 0.61 26.91
N ALA A 65 13.41 -0.08 27.68
CA ALA A 65 13.40 -1.54 27.75
C ALA A 65 13.21 -2.20 26.37
N THR A 66 12.36 -1.63 25.50
CA THR A 66 12.16 -2.13 24.12
C THR A 66 13.42 -1.93 23.28
N LEU A 67 14.10 -0.78 23.44
CA LEU A 67 15.34 -0.49 22.71
C LEU A 67 16.50 -1.37 23.20
N ASP A 68 16.55 -1.66 24.50
CA ASP A 68 17.55 -2.54 25.11
C ASP A 68 17.35 -4.00 24.66
N ASP A 69 16.10 -4.48 24.62
CA ASP A 69 15.75 -5.80 24.07
C ASP A 69 16.14 -5.91 22.59
N LEU A 70 15.77 -4.92 21.77
CA LEU A 70 16.19 -4.83 20.37
C LEU A 70 17.72 -4.94 20.26
N ARG A 71 18.46 -4.15 21.05
CA ARG A 71 19.93 -4.15 21.03
C ARG A 71 20.51 -5.51 21.43
N SER A 72 19.91 -6.20 22.40
CA SER A 72 20.29 -7.54 22.81
C SER A 72 20.11 -8.55 21.68
N ARG A 73 18.94 -8.56 21.03
CA ARG A 73 18.61 -9.46 19.92
C ARG A 73 19.50 -9.24 18.69
N LEU A 74 19.81 -7.98 18.37
CA LEU A 74 20.74 -7.64 17.29
C LEU A 74 22.15 -8.20 17.54
N LYS A 75 22.65 -8.14 18.78
CA LYS A 75 23.96 -8.71 19.15
C LYS A 75 23.98 -10.23 19.12
N ALA A 76 22.87 -10.87 19.48
CA ALA A 76 22.75 -12.32 19.55
C ALA A 76 22.50 -13.00 18.19
N PHE A 77 22.20 -12.20 17.14
CA PHE A 77 21.81 -12.74 15.84
C PHE A 77 22.94 -13.54 15.18
N LYS A 78 22.59 -14.73 14.67
CA LYS A 78 23.49 -15.59 13.88
C LYS A 78 23.26 -15.33 12.40
N PHE A 79 24.28 -14.82 11.72
CA PHE A 79 24.21 -14.52 10.29
C PHE A 79 24.22 -15.78 9.44
N VAL A 80 23.53 -15.71 8.31
CA VAL A 80 23.56 -16.73 7.25
C VAL A 80 24.61 -16.30 6.22
N GLU A 81 25.48 -17.23 5.82
CA GLU A 81 26.47 -16.96 4.77
C GLU A 81 25.78 -16.93 3.40
N PRO A 82 26.00 -15.89 2.59
CA PRO A 82 25.42 -15.81 1.26
C PRO A 82 26.12 -16.78 0.29
N VAL A 83 25.43 -17.13 -0.79
CA VAL A 83 26.05 -17.80 -1.94
C VAL A 83 27.06 -16.84 -2.59
N GLU A 84 28.20 -17.36 -3.02
CA GLU A 84 29.24 -16.54 -3.65
C GLU A 84 28.70 -15.81 -4.88
N ASN A 85 28.99 -14.50 -4.98
CA ASN A 85 28.59 -13.63 -6.08
C ASN A 85 27.07 -13.51 -6.35
N SER A 86 26.20 -13.87 -5.40
CA SER A 86 24.74 -13.87 -5.62
C SER A 86 24.08 -12.49 -5.58
N GLY A 87 24.82 -11.43 -5.22
CA GLY A 87 24.25 -10.10 -4.99
C GLY A 87 23.01 -10.17 -4.09
N PHE A 88 21.88 -9.63 -4.58
CA PHE A 88 20.55 -9.70 -3.97
C PHE A 88 19.59 -10.68 -4.69
N GLU A 89 20.07 -11.44 -5.67
CA GLU A 89 19.22 -12.32 -6.50
C GLU A 89 18.56 -13.47 -5.71
N TYR A 90 19.12 -13.78 -4.53
CA TYR A 90 18.60 -14.78 -3.58
C TYR A 90 17.99 -14.13 -2.33
N GLY A 91 17.63 -12.84 -2.42
CA GLY A 91 17.12 -12.03 -1.33
C GLY A 91 18.22 -11.22 -0.63
N PHE A 92 17.92 -10.74 0.57
CA PHE A 92 18.78 -9.78 1.27
C PHE A 92 20.17 -10.35 1.58
N ASN A 93 21.22 -9.76 0.99
CA ASN A 93 22.57 -10.30 1.06
C ASN A 93 23.13 -10.34 2.50
N GLY A 94 23.64 -11.50 2.92
CA GLY A 94 24.16 -11.72 4.27
C GLY A 94 25.36 -10.83 4.64
N ALA A 95 26.24 -10.51 3.68
CA ALA A 95 27.36 -9.61 3.91
C ALA A 95 26.89 -8.15 4.09
N PHE A 96 25.90 -7.71 3.31
CA PHE A 96 25.26 -6.41 3.52
C PHE A 96 24.49 -6.35 4.85
N MET A 97 23.87 -7.46 5.26
CA MET A 97 23.18 -7.55 6.54
C MET A 97 24.11 -7.35 7.74
N LYS A 98 25.34 -7.88 7.69
CA LYS A 98 26.37 -7.62 8.73
C LYS A 98 26.66 -6.11 8.85
N GLN A 99 26.74 -5.39 7.73
CA GLN A 99 26.96 -3.94 7.72
C GLN A 99 25.75 -3.18 8.28
N LEU A 100 24.54 -3.57 7.90
CA LEU A 100 23.30 -2.98 8.42
C LEU A 100 23.18 -3.14 9.92
N VAL A 101 23.37 -4.36 10.45
CA VAL A 101 23.30 -4.62 11.89
C VAL A 101 24.37 -3.85 12.65
N SER A 102 25.59 -3.73 12.09
CA SER A 102 26.65 -2.90 12.67
C SER A 102 26.25 -1.42 12.73
N HIS A 103 25.65 -0.88 11.66
CA HIS A 103 25.13 0.49 11.68
C HIS A 103 24.00 0.64 12.72
N TRP A 104 23.07 -0.31 12.78
CA TRP A 104 21.94 -0.26 13.70
C TRP A 104 22.37 -0.27 15.17
N LEU A 105 23.37 -1.09 15.51
CA LEU A 105 23.90 -1.19 16.87
C LEU A 105 24.70 0.03 17.34
N ASN A 106 25.40 0.68 16.41
CA ASN A 106 26.49 1.60 16.73
C ASN A 106 26.28 3.05 16.28
N LYS A 107 25.41 3.28 15.29
CA LYS A 107 25.22 4.61 14.67
C LYS A 107 23.76 5.05 14.63
N TYR A 108 22.83 4.11 14.48
CA TYR A 108 21.40 4.43 14.46
C TYR A 108 20.91 4.86 15.85
N ASN A 109 20.28 6.03 15.91
CA ASN A 109 19.68 6.54 17.14
C ASN A 109 18.16 6.67 16.96
N TRP A 110 17.40 5.76 17.57
CA TRP A 110 15.93 5.78 17.53
C TRP A 110 15.34 7.10 18.04
N ARG A 111 15.93 7.71 19.08
CA ARG A 111 15.36 8.92 19.71
C ARG A 111 15.30 10.09 18.74
N VAL A 112 16.26 10.20 17.82
CA VAL A 112 16.24 11.22 16.75
C VAL A 112 15.02 11.04 15.83
N TRP A 113 14.68 9.80 15.49
CA TRP A 113 13.57 9.49 14.61
C TRP A 113 12.22 9.53 15.33
N GLU A 114 12.19 9.17 16.61
CA GLU A 114 11.04 9.35 17.49
C GLU A 114 10.68 10.83 17.65
N ASP A 115 11.67 11.70 17.83
CA ASP A 115 11.46 13.15 17.86
C ASP A 115 11.01 13.68 16.51
N ARG A 116 11.52 13.13 15.40
CA ARG A 116 11.04 13.48 14.05
C ARG A 116 9.58 13.08 13.85
N LEU A 117 9.17 11.88 14.26
CA LEU A 117 7.78 11.42 14.22
C LEU A 117 6.85 12.34 15.04
N ASN A 118 7.31 12.72 16.24
CA ASN A 118 6.57 13.62 17.12
C ASN A 118 6.65 15.10 16.74
N SER A 119 7.46 15.47 15.73
CA SER A 119 7.43 16.83 15.16
C SER A 119 6.13 17.10 14.39
N PHE A 120 5.38 16.04 14.07
CA PHE A 120 4.04 16.12 13.50
C PHE A 120 2.99 15.82 14.59
N PRO A 121 1.82 16.48 14.58
CA PRO A 121 0.73 16.15 15.48
C PRO A 121 0.18 14.75 15.20
N ASN A 122 0.28 13.86 16.20
CA ASN A 122 -0.24 12.49 16.16
C ASN A 122 -1.51 12.40 17.00
N TYR A 123 -2.47 11.60 16.54
CA TYR A 123 -3.77 11.44 17.19
C TYR A 123 -4.22 9.98 17.19
N PHE A 124 -5.09 9.67 18.14
CA PHE A 124 -5.89 8.45 18.16
C PHE A 124 -7.38 8.77 18.18
N THR A 125 -8.18 7.92 17.56
CA THR A 125 -9.64 7.91 17.71
C THR A 125 -10.16 6.48 17.57
N ARG A 126 -11.36 6.20 18.09
CA ARG A 126 -12.02 4.90 17.92
C ARG A 126 -12.99 4.92 16.75
N ILE A 127 -12.80 4.01 15.81
CA ILE A 127 -13.66 3.82 14.63
C ILE A 127 -13.86 2.33 14.41
N GLU A 128 -15.12 1.91 14.35
CA GLU A 128 -15.52 0.52 14.20
C GLU A 128 -14.83 -0.42 15.20
N GLY A 129 -14.72 0.00 16.47
CA GLY A 129 -14.08 -0.75 17.55
C GLY A 129 -12.54 -0.75 17.53
N LEU A 130 -11.90 -0.10 16.55
CA LEU A 130 -10.44 -0.05 16.44
C LEU A 130 -9.90 1.28 16.94
N LYS A 131 -8.81 1.25 17.70
CA LYS A 131 -8.01 2.46 17.97
C LYS A 131 -7.15 2.80 16.73
N VAL A 132 -7.58 3.80 15.97
CA VAL A 132 -6.94 4.23 14.72
C VAL A 132 -5.98 5.38 15.00
N HIS A 133 -4.73 5.21 14.61
CA HIS A 133 -3.70 6.25 14.62
C HIS A 133 -3.74 7.07 13.33
N PHE A 134 -3.51 8.38 13.44
CA PHE A 134 -3.24 9.24 12.30
C PHE A 134 -2.41 10.46 12.65
N MET A 135 -1.60 10.93 11.70
CA MET A 135 -1.05 12.28 11.72
C MET A 135 -2.06 13.25 11.10
N HIS A 136 -2.26 14.42 11.71
CA HIS A 136 -3.13 15.47 11.15
C HIS A 136 -2.44 16.82 11.20
N LEU A 137 -2.11 17.33 10.02
CA LEU A 137 -1.33 18.55 9.86
C LEU A 137 -2.14 19.62 9.18
N LYS A 138 -2.41 20.69 9.93
CA LYS A 138 -3.06 21.89 9.43
C LYS A 138 -1.99 22.86 8.94
N PRO A 139 -2.13 23.44 7.73
CA PRO A 139 -1.18 24.40 7.23
C PRO A 139 -1.20 25.66 8.12
N SER A 140 -0.06 26.36 8.20
CA SER A 140 0.03 27.62 8.94
C SER A 140 -0.98 28.64 8.41
N LYS A 141 -1.54 29.50 9.28
CA LYS A 141 -2.47 30.56 8.83
C LYS A 141 -1.81 31.58 7.89
N LYS A 142 -0.49 31.74 7.96
CA LYS A 142 0.23 32.73 7.16
C LYS A 142 0.32 32.29 5.70
N GLY A 143 -0.18 33.13 4.79
CA GLY A 143 -0.09 32.90 3.34
C GLY A 143 -1.15 31.95 2.76
N VAL A 144 -1.95 31.28 3.59
CA VAL A 144 -2.99 30.35 3.14
C VAL A 144 -4.29 31.09 2.83
N LYS A 145 -4.68 31.11 1.56
CA LYS A 145 -5.99 31.58 1.06
C LYS A 145 -6.99 30.43 0.91
N LYS A 146 -6.52 29.22 0.56
CA LYS A 146 -7.35 28.03 0.37
C LYS A 146 -6.73 26.82 1.05
N ARG A 147 -7.49 26.20 1.96
CA ARG A 147 -7.14 24.91 2.57
C ARG A 147 -7.83 23.77 1.84
N VAL A 148 -7.08 22.72 1.52
CA VAL A 148 -7.58 21.55 0.80
C VAL A 148 -7.39 20.30 1.65
N PRO A 149 -8.45 19.64 2.13
CA PRO A 149 -8.33 18.39 2.88
C PRO A 149 -7.77 17.27 2.00
N LEU A 150 -6.71 16.61 2.45
CA LEU A 150 -6.05 15.52 1.75
C LEU A 150 -5.84 14.32 2.67
N LEU A 151 -6.47 13.20 2.32
CA LEU A 151 -6.21 11.89 2.90
C LEU A 151 -5.05 11.23 2.15
N ILE A 152 -3.91 10.99 2.82
CA ILE A 152 -2.74 10.34 2.22
C ILE A 152 -2.50 8.95 2.82
N LEU A 153 -2.44 7.93 1.96
CA LEU A 153 -2.52 6.52 2.34
C LEU A 153 -1.23 5.79 1.96
N HIS A 154 -0.58 5.17 2.95
CA HIS A 154 0.62 4.36 2.77
C HIS A 154 0.28 2.92 2.34
N GLY A 155 1.32 2.10 2.15
CA GLY A 155 1.17 0.67 1.84
C GLY A 155 2.03 -0.23 2.72
N TRP A 156 2.40 -1.39 2.18
CA TRP A 156 3.32 -2.37 2.73
C TRP A 156 4.57 -2.45 1.83
N PRO A 157 5.80 -2.61 2.39
CA PRO A 157 6.15 -2.64 3.81
C PRO A 157 6.35 -1.24 4.41
N GLY A 158 5.61 -0.26 3.89
CA GLY A 158 5.67 1.14 4.28
C GLY A 158 4.94 1.49 5.59
N SER A 159 4.85 2.78 5.85
CA SER A 159 4.14 3.36 6.99
C SER A 159 3.88 4.85 6.77
N VAL A 160 3.12 5.48 7.67
CA VAL A 160 2.92 6.95 7.67
C VAL A 160 4.23 7.74 7.69
N PHE A 161 5.35 7.14 8.12
CA PHE A 161 6.65 7.79 8.11
C PHE A 161 7.18 8.08 6.71
N GLU A 162 6.73 7.39 5.67
CA GLU A 162 7.10 7.66 4.27
C GLU A 162 6.84 9.12 3.87
N PHE A 163 5.83 9.75 4.47
CA PHE A 163 5.39 11.09 4.13
C PHE A 163 6.12 12.20 4.87
N TYR A 164 7.06 11.90 5.78
CA TYR A 164 7.66 12.91 6.67
C TYR A 164 8.34 14.08 5.93
N LYS A 165 8.92 13.83 4.75
CA LYS A 165 9.51 14.86 3.89
C LYS A 165 8.48 15.58 3.03
N LEU A 166 7.39 14.91 2.69
CA LEU A 166 6.35 15.41 1.79
C LEU A 166 5.36 16.31 2.51
N ILE A 167 5.00 15.97 3.74
CA ILE A 167 4.04 16.70 4.57
C ILE A 167 4.37 18.20 4.68
N PRO A 168 5.61 18.62 4.99
CA PRO A 168 5.96 20.03 5.02
C PRO A 168 5.75 20.75 3.67
N LEU A 169 5.99 20.07 2.55
CA LEU A 169 5.81 20.63 1.21
C LEU A 169 4.32 20.81 0.89
N LEU A 170 3.49 19.84 1.25
CA LEU A 170 2.04 19.88 1.03
C LEU A 170 1.33 20.90 1.92
N THR A 171 1.84 21.11 3.14
CA THR A 171 1.23 22.02 4.13
C THR A 171 1.77 23.46 4.05
N THR A 172 2.75 23.71 3.18
CA THR A 172 3.23 25.06 2.87
C THR A 172 2.40 25.64 1.72
N PRO A 173 1.86 26.86 1.84
CA PRO A 173 1.10 27.48 0.75
C PRO A 173 1.95 27.71 -0.50
N ASP A 174 1.37 27.41 -1.66
CA ASP A 174 1.95 27.76 -2.96
C ASP A 174 1.81 29.27 -3.27
N THR A 175 2.19 29.66 -4.49
CA THR A 175 2.13 31.07 -4.96
C THR A 175 0.71 31.64 -4.96
N ASP A 176 -0.30 30.79 -5.12
CA ASP A 176 -1.71 31.19 -5.12
C ASP A 176 -2.32 31.15 -3.71
N GLY A 177 -1.56 30.70 -2.71
CA GLY A 177 -1.98 30.56 -1.33
C GLY A 177 -2.79 29.29 -1.06
N LEU A 178 -2.71 28.28 -1.93
CA LEU A 178 -3.28 26.97 -1.70
C LEU A 178 -2.32 26.13 -0.84
N ALA A 179 -2.84 25.54 0.23
CA ALA A 179 -2.12 24.56 1.04
C ALA A 179 -3.02 23.37 1.36
N PHE A 180 -2.44 22.18 1.46
CA PHE A 180 -3.15 21.00 1.91
C PHE A 180 -3.22 20.96 3.44
N GLU A 181 -4.36 20.48 3.94
CA GLU A 181 -4.52 19.98 5.31
C GLU A 181 -4.47 18.46 5.24
N VAL A 182 -3.38 17.88 5.75
CA VAL A 182 -3.01 16.49 5.49
C VAL A 182 -3.45 15.59 6.65
N VAL A 183 -4.15 14.52 6.33
CA VAL A 183 -4.49 13.42 7.25
C VAL A 183 -3.80 12.15 6.74
N ALA A 184 -2.87 11.61 7.54
CA ALA A 184 -2.10 10.41 7.19
C ALA A 184 -2.33 9.31 8.25
N PRO A 185 -3.34 8.45 8.06
CA PRO A 185 -3.62 7.37 9.00
C PRO A 185 -2.68 6.18 8.84
N SER A 186 -2.40 5.49 9.94
CA SER A 186 -1.83 4.15 9.87
C SER A 186 -2.94 3.16 9.53
N ILE A 187 -2.72 2.30 8.51
CA ILE A 187 -3.63 1.21 8.17
C ILE A 187 -3.88 0.34 9.41
N PRO A 188 -5.12 -0.05 9.74
CA PRO A 188 -5.37 -0.94 10.86
C PRO A 188 -4.54 -2.24 10.78
N GLY A 189 -3.81 -2.54 11.85
CA GLY A 189 -2.79 -3.60 11.89
C GLY A 189 -1.38 -3.17 11.45
N TYR A 190 -1.18 -1.90 11.09
CA TYR A 190 0.11 -1.32 10.72
C TYR A 190 0.48 -0.19 11.67
N GLY A 191 1.79 -0.03 11.89
CA GLY A 191 2.36 1.07 12.68
C GLY A 191 1.71 1.15 14.06
N TRP A 192 1.00 2.25 14.30
CA TRP A 192 0.40 2.55 15.60
C TRP A 192 -1.11 2.25 15.67
N SER A 193 -1.76 1.88 14.56
CA SER A 193 -3.18 1.53 14.56
C SER A 193 -3.39 0.10 15.04
N GLU A 194 -4.44 -0.11 15.82
CA GLU A 194 -4.82 -1.43 16.32
C GLU A 194 -5.15 -2.39 15.17
N ALA A 195 -4.74 -3.66 15.30
CA ALA A 195 -5.12 -4.73 14.40
C ALA A 195 -6.54 -5.22 14.66
N ALA A 196 -7.27 -5.54 13.59
CA ALA A 196 -8.59 -6.14 13.69
C ALA A 196 -8.56 -7.48 14.43
N LYS A 197 -9.54 -7.70 15.32
CA LYS A 197 -9.68 -8.92 16.12
C LYS A 197 -10.61 -9.96 15.49
N LYS A 198 -11.15 -9.65 14.31
CA LYS A 198 -12.14 -10.48 13.59
C LYS A 198 -11.69 -10.70 12.14
N ARG A 199 -12.03 -11.88 11.60
CA ARG A 199 -11.78 -12.22 10.19
C ARG A 199 -12.59 -11.32 9.26
N GLY A 200 -12.05 -11.07 8.06
CA GLY A 200 -12.73 -10.33 7.01
C GLY A 200 -12.42 -8.83 6.95
N PHE A 201 -11.46 -8.34 7.75
CA PHE A 201 -10.95 -6.97 7.61
C PHE A 201 -10.16 -6.84 6.30
N SER A 202 -10.82 -6.38 5.25
CA SER A 202 -10.25 -6.21 3.90
C SER A 202 -9.95 -4.74 3.61
N ALA A 203 -9.37 -4.44 2.44
CA ALA A 203 -9.21 -3.07 1.95
C ALA A 203 -10.54 -2.29 1.91
N ALA A 204 -11.68 -2.98 1.71
CA ALA A 204 -13.00 -2.36 1.75
C ALA A 204 -13.44 -1.96 3.17
N ALA A 205 -13.11 -2.78 4.18
CA ALA A 205 -13.31 -2.40 5.58
C ALA A 205 -12.44 -1.17 5.93
N CYS A 206 -11.17 -1.20 5.53
CA CYS A 206 -10.25 -0.10 5.75
C CYS A 206 -10.72 1.21 5.09
N ALA A 207 -11.24 1.13 3.86
CA ALA A 207 -11.80 2.27 3.14
C ALA A 207 -12.93 2.95 3.93
N ARG A 208 -13.85 2.16 4.49
CA ARG A 208 -14.92 2.69 5.34
C ARG A 208 -14.41 3.29 6.65
N VAL A 209 -13.42 2.66 7.29
CA VAL A 209 -12.77 3.19 8.50
C VAL A 209 -12.14 4.57 8.21
N PHE A 210 -11.45 4.72 7.08
CA PHE A 210 -10.82 5.98 6.71
C PHE A 210 -11.80 7.05 6.23
N ASP A 211 -12.87 6.69 5.52
CA ASP A 211 -13.96 7.62 5.22
C ASP A 211 -14.61 8.13 6.51
N LYS A 212 -14.94 7.23 7.46
CA LYS A 212 -15.44 7.61 8.79
C LYS A 212 -14.47 8.51 9.56
N LEU A 213 -13.16 8.28 9.43
CA LEU A 213 -12.15 9.16 10.01
C LEU A 213 -12.27 10.58 9.44
N MET A 214 -12.35 10.72 8.11
CA MET A 214 -12.48 12.03 7.47
C MET A 214 -13.79 12.74 7.88
N VAL A 215 -14.91 12.01 7.96
CA VAL A 215 -16.18 12.55 8.47
C VAL A 215 -16.07 12.98 9.93
N ARG A 216 -15.45 12.17 10.78
CA ARG A 216 -15.22 12.50 12.20
C ARG A 216 -14.40 13.78 12.38
N LEU A 217 -13.43 14.00 11.49
CA LEU A 217 -12.63 15.23 11.46
C LEU A 217 -13.37 16.44 10.85
N GLY A 218 -14.62 16.26 10.42
CA GLY A 218 -15.49 17.31 9.91
C GLY A 218 -15.41 17.55 8.41
N TYR A 219 -14.70 16.70 7.65
CA TYR A 219 -14.59 16.85 6.20
C TYR A 219 -15.77 16.20 5.48
N ARG A 220 -16.56 17.03 4.80
CA ARG A 220 -17.64 16.56 3.91
C ARG A 220 -17.14 16.17 2.53
N GLN A 221 -16.05 16.81 2.09
CA GLN A 221 -15.42 16.58 0.80
C GLN A 221 -13.89 16.68 0.96
N TYR A 222 -13.15 15.77 0.34
CA TYR A 222 -11.70 15.69 0.45
C TYR A 222 -11.05 15.05 -0.78
N TYR A 223 -9.75 15.28 -0.94
CA TYR A 223 -8.92 14.60 -1.93
C TYR A 223 -8.25 13.37 -1.30
N ILE A 224 -7.89 12.40 -2.13
CA ILE A 224 -7.21 11.17 -1.71
C ILE A 224 -5.92 11.02 -2.51
N GLN A 225 -4.85 10.61 -1.82
CA GLN A 225 -3.62 10.15 -2.43
C GLN A 225 -3.22 8.79 -1.89
N GLY A 226 -2.81 7.86 -2.76
CA GLY A 226 -2.26 6.57 -2.30
C GLY A 226 -1.48 5.78 -3.35
N GLY A 227 -0.48 5.06 -2.87
CA GLY A 227 0.25 3.99 -3.58
C GLY A 227 0.05 2.65 -2.87
N ASP A 228 0.42 1.53 -3.50
CA ASP A 228 0.31 0.18 -2.91
C ASP A 228 -1.10 -0.08 -2.31
N TRP A 229 -1.22 -0.57 -1.07
CA TRP A 229 -2.53 -0.74 -0.41
C TRP A 229 -3.32 0.57 -0.36
N GLY A 230 -2.65 1.70 -0.19
CA GLY A 230 -3.26 3.03 -0.24
C GLY A 230 -3.92 3.35 -1.58
N ALA A 231 -3.40 2.86 -2.70
CA ALA A 231 -4.04 2.99 -4.00
C ALA A 231 -5.34 2.17 -4.06
N GLY A 232 -5.30 0.91 -3.61
CA GLY A 232 -6.47 0.04 -3.55
C GLY A 232 -7.56 0.59 -2.61
N ILE A 233 -7.17 1.02 -1.41
CA ILE A 233 -8.09 1.62 -0.43
C ILE A 233 -8.68 2.92 -0.98
N GLY A 234 -7.85 3.82 -1.52
CA GLY A 234 -8.31 5.09 -2.09
C GLY A 234 -9.26 4.93 -3.27
N HIS A 235 -9.00 3.94 -4.13
CA HIS A 235 -9.91 3.57 -5.22
C HIS A 235 -11.28 3.11 -4.67
N ILE A 236 -11.31 2.28 -3.63
CA ILE A 236 -12.56 1.83 -3.01
C ILE A 236 -13.31 3.01 -2.38
N ILE A 237 -12.64 3.92 -1.65
CA ILE A 237 -13.29 5.12 -1.09
C ILE A 237 -13.95 5.95 -2.21
N THR A 238 -13.23 6.16 -3.32
CA THR A 238 -13.73 6.93 -4.49
C THR A 238 -14.99 6.31 -5.09
N ARG A 239 -15.09 4.98 -5.08
CA ARG A 239 -16.23 4.25 -5.65
C ARG A 239 -17.41 4.15 -4.70
N GLU A 240 -17.16 3.98 -3.41
CA GLU A 240 -18.19 3.80 -2.39
C GLU A 240 -18.80 5.12 -1.92
N PHE A 241 -17.98 6.18 -1.83
CA PHE A 241 -18.38 7.50 -1.33
C PHE A 241 -18.07 8.63 -2.34
N PRO A 242 -18.51 8.51 -3.61
CA PRO A 242 -18.14 9.44 -4.67
C PRO A 242 -18.57 10.90 -4.38
N GLU A 243 -19.62 11.11 -3.59
CA GLU A 243 -20.10 12.44 -3.21
C GLU A 243 -19.13 13.19 -2.27
N ARG A 244 -18.21 12.46 -1.62
CA ARG A 244 -17.21 12.99 -0.68
C ARG A 244 -15.83 13.12 -1.30
N VAL A 245 -15.58 12.53 -2.47
CA VAL A 245 -14.25 12.53 -3.08
C VAL A 245 -14.16 13.57 -4.19
N LEU A 246 -13.35 14.60 -3.97
CA LEU A 246 -13.10 15.67 -4.96
C LEU A 246 -12.10 15.27 -6.04
N GLY A 247 -11.25 14.29 -5.75
CA GLY A 247 -10.25 13.77 -6.67
C GLY A 247 -9.39 12.70 -6.01
N PHE A 248 -8.96 11.74 -6.82
CA PHE A 248 -8.08 10.66 -6.41
C PHE A 248 -6.80 10.68 -7.23
N HIS A 249 -5.68 10.86 -6.56
CA HIS A 249 -4.35 10.77 -7.14
C HIS A 249 -3.67 9.46 -6.72
N THR A 250 -3.24 8.65 -7.68
CA THR A 250 -2.46 7.45 -7.38
C THR A 250 -1.13 7.44 -8.12
N ASN A 251 -0.08 7.03 -7.42
CA ASN A 251 1.23 6.73 -8.00
C ASN A 251 1.44 5.23 -8.26
N MET A 252 0.39 4.41 -8.08
CA MET A 252 0.39 2.98 -8.40
C MET A 252 -0.97 2.59 -9.00
N PRO A 253 -1.27 3.05 -10.24
CA PRO A 253 -2.48 2.65 -10.91
C PRO A 253 -2.47 1.13 -11.14
N MET A 254 -3.36 0.41 -10.46
CA MET A 254 -3.47 -1.04 -10.61
C MET A 254 -4.36 -1.37 -11.81
N GLN A 255 -3.81 -2.09 -12.77
CA GLN A 255 -4.59 -2.67 -13.86
C GLN A 255 -5.42 -3.85 -13.31
N PRO A 256 -6.69 -4.00 -13.73
CA PRO A 256 -7.53 -5.11 -13.31
C PRO A 256 -7.12 -6.38 -14.07
N PHE A 257 -5.99 -6.98 -13.70
CA PHE A 257 -5.36 -8.13 -14.36
C PHE A 257 -6.23 -9.40 -14.43
N ARG A 258 -7.39 -9.41 -13.77
CA ARG A 258 -8.39 -10.49 -13.85
C ARG A 258 -9.49 -10.25 -14.88
N GLN A 259 -9.54 -9.07 -15.49
CA GLN A 259 -10.51 -8.79 -16.55
C GLN A 259 -10.13 -9.56 -17.82
N PRO A 260 -11.05 -10.35 -18.40
CA PRO A 260 -10.77 -11.10 -19.63
C PRO A 260 -10.25 -10.21 -20.76
N SER A 261 -10.82 -9.00 -20.90
CA SER A 261 -10.39 -8.00 -21.88
C SER A 261 -8.91 -7.64 -21.75
N VAL A 262 -8.44 -7.39 -20.53
CA VAL A 262 -7.03 -7.06 -20.23
C VAL A 262 -6.14 -8.24 -20.58
N ILE A 263 -6.50 -9.46 -20.19
CA ILE A 263 -5.73 -10.67 -20.50
C ILE A 263 -5.58 -10.84 -22.02
N VAL A 264 -6.68 -10.71 -22.76
CA VAL A 264 -6.67 -10.79 -24.22
C VAL A 264 -5.77 -9.72 -24.84
N GLN A 265 -5.85 -8.47 -24.37
CA GLN A 265 -5.01 -7.38 -24.85
C GLN A 265 -3.53 -7.60 -24.57
N MET A 266 -3.17 -8.14 -23.39
CA MET A 266 -1.77 -8.47 -23.05
C MET A 266 -1.22 -9.59 -23.94
N ILE A 267 -2.00 -10.66 -24.17
CA ILE A 267 -1.58 -11.75 -25.07
C ILE A 267 -1.43 -11.21 -26.49
N ALA A 268 -2.45 -10.51 -27.00
CA ALA A 268 -2.46 -9.95 -28.35
C ALA A 268 -1.31 -8.97 -28.59
N GLY A 269 -1.07 -8.05 -27.67
CA GLY A 269 -0.01 -7.04 -27.77
C GLY A 269 1.39 -7.64 -27.75
N SER A 270 1.55 -8.90 -27.33
CA SER A 270 2.83 -9.62 -27.37
C SER A 270 3.21 -10.08 -28.78
N PHE A 271 2.24 -10.18 -29.70
CA PHE A 271 2.43 -10.67 -31.06
C PHE A 271 2.14 -9.63 -32.14
N LEU A 272 1.41 -8.56 -31.81
CA LEU A 272 1.09 -7.48 -32.74
C LEU A 272 2.22 -6.44 -32.79
N PRO A 273 2.48 -5.81 -33.96
CA PRO A 273 3.43 -4.71 -34.06
C PRO A 273 3.13 -3.54 -33.11
N ASP A 274 4.19 -2.87 -32.65
CA ASP A 274 4.09 -1.67 -31.82
C ASP A 274 3.21 -0.59 -32.48
N GLY A 275 2.34 0.04 -31.69
CA GLY A 275 1.44 1.09 -32.18
C GLY A 275 0.05 0.61 -32.58
N ILE A 276 -0.21 -0.71 -32.65
CA ILE A 276 -1.54 -1.23 -32.99
C ILE A 276 -2.47 -1.21 -31.76
N LEU A 277 -2.13 -1.95 -30.70
CA LEU A 277 -2.96 -2.00 -29.48
C LEU A 277 -2.56 -0.95 -28.45
N PHE A 278 -1.27 -0.63 -28.39
CA PHE A 278 -0.71 0.33 -27.44
C PHE A 278 0.17 1.31 -28.18
N SER A 279 0.21 2.55 -27.68
CA SER A 279 1.23 3.52 -28.13
C SER A 279 2.62 2.91 -27.96
N LYS A 280 3.58 3.25 -28.83
CA LYS A 280 4.97 2.74 -28.70
C LYS A 280 5.52 2.94 -27.28
N LYS A 281 5.26 4.11 -26.71
CA LYS A 281 5.70 4.50 -25.36
C LYS A 281 5.13 3.62 -24.26
N ASP A 282 3.85 3.25 -24.35
CA ASP A 282 3.19 2.42 -23.33
C ASP A 282 3.41 0.93 -23.57
N GLY A 283 3.57 0.52 -24.83
CA GLY A 283 3.99 -0.82 -25.21
C GLY A 283 5.34 -1.19 -24.59
N GLN A 284 6.34 -0.31 -24.65
CA GLN A 284 7.67 -0.53 -24.03
C GLN A 284 7.60 -0.76 -22.51
N LYS A 285 6.61 -0.17 -21.82
CA LYS A 285 6.41 -0.40 -20.38
C LYS A 285 5.79 -1.76 -20.08
N THR A 286 5.09 -2.36 -21.03
CA THR A 286 4.27 -3.56 -20.82
C THR A 286 4.85 -4.81 -21.47
N PHE A 287 5.56 -4.67 -22.59
CA PHE A 287 6.16 -5.76 -23.36
C PHE A 287 7.70 -5.78 -23.23
N PRO A 288 8.38 -6.92 -23.44
CA PRO A 288 7.81 -8.26 -23.67
C PRO A 288 7.06 -8.79 -22.44
N TYR A 289 5.79 -9.16 -22.62
CA TYR A 289 4.87 -9.40 -21.49
C TYR A 289 5.24 -10.66 -20.70
N PHE A 290 5.62 -11.73 -21.38
CA PHE A 290 5.95 -13.00 -20.72
C PHE A 290 7.23 -12.93 -19.87
N GLU A 291 8.24 -12.15 -20.29
CA GLU A 291 9.44 -11.90 -19.46
C GLU A 291 9.08 -11.11 -18.21
N LYS A 292 8.31 -10.03 -18.36
CA LYS A 292 7.83 -9.23 -17.22
C LYS A 292 6.92 -10.02 -16.28
N LEU A 293 6.13 -10.95 -16.82
CA LEU A 293 5.33 -11.88 -16.00
C LEU A 293 6.22 -12.82 -15.19
N SER A 294 7.33 -13.30 -15.77
CA SER A 294 8.33 -14.09 -15.04
C SER A 294 8.94 -13.30 -13.88
N ASP A 295 9.28 -12.02 -14.10
CA ASP A 295 9.77 -11.14 -13.04
C ASP A 295 8.71 -10.94 -11.95
N ILE A 296 7.44 -10.70 -12.32
CA ILE A 296 6.35 -10.59 -11.35
C ILE A 296 6.24 -11.86 -10.49
N ILE A 297 6.32 -13.04 -11.10
CA ILE A 297 6.28 -14.31 -10.37
C ILE A 297 7.46 -14.38 -9.38
N ARG A 298 8.68 -14.06 -9.83
CA ARG A 298 9.89 -14.05 -8.99
C ARG A 298 9.71 -13.13 -7.78
N GLU A 299 9.17 -11.93 -7.98
CA GLU A 299 9.02 -10.93 -6.91
C GLU A 299 7.78 -11.15 -6.01
N SER A 300 6.84 -12.00 -6.40
CA SER A 300 5.54 -12.20 -5.71
C SER A 300 5.56 -13.17 -4.53
N GLY A 301 6.70 -13.78 -4.20
CA GLY A 301 6.81 -14.78 -3.13
C GLY A 301 6.32 -14.28 -1.76
N TYR A 302 6.70 -13.05 -1.39
CA TYR A 302 6.28 -12.41 -0.14
C TYR A 302 4.75 -12.27 -0.06
N MET A 303 4.11 -11.91 -1.17
CA MET A 303 2.68 -11.67 -1.26
C MET A 303 1.92 -12.98 -1.09
N HIS A 304 2.41 -14.07 -1.70
CA HIS A 304 1.78 -15.38 -1.60
C HIS A 304 1.79 -15.90 -0.15
N ILE A 305 2.94 -15.88 0.53
CA ILE A 305 3.03 -16.38 1.91
C ILE A 305 2.19 -15.52 2.87
N GLN A 306 2.16 -14.20 2.70
CA GLN A 306 1.32 -13.31 3.50
C GLN A 306 -0.18 -13.49 3.23
N ALA A 307 -0.57 -13.76 1.99
CA ALA A 307 -1.97 -13.98 1.64
C ALA A 307 -2.53 -15.30 2.16
N THR A 308 -1.68 -16.27 2.49
CA THR A 308 -2.10 -17.64 2.83
C THR A 308 -1.78 -18.07 4.25
N ARG A 309 -0.61 -17.72 4.78
CA ARG A 309 -0.11 -18.13 6.11
C ARG A 309 0.54 -16.94 6.86
N PRO A 310 -0.17 -15.80 7.01
CA PRO A 310 0.39 -14.59 7.61
C PRO A 310 0.84 -14.80 9.06
N ASP A 311 0.10 -15.56 9.86
CA ASP A 311 0.50 -15.89 11.23
C ASP A 311 1.83 -16.64 11.25
N THR A 312 2.03 -17.64 10.39
CA THR A 312 3.27 -18.44 10.37
C THR A 312 4.50 -17.57 10.12
N ILE A 313 4.49 -16.76 9.05
CA ILE A 313 5.62 -15.86 8.77
C ILE A 313 5.72 -14.75 9.82
N GLY A 314 4.57 -14.26 10.32
CA GLY A 314 4.50 -13.23 11.36
C GLY A 314 5.23 -13.61 12.64
N HIS A 315 5.07 -14.84 13.13
CA HIS A 315 5.79 -15.30 14.33
C HIS A 315 7.31 -15.26 14.13
N ALA A 316 7.81 -15.65 12.96
CA ALA A 316 9.24 -15.61 12.65
C ALA A 316 9.78 -14.17 12.57
N LEU A 317 9.01 -13.26 11.94
CA LEU A 317 9.40 -11.86 11.78
C LEU A 317 9.26 -11.05 13.08
N SER A 318 8.32 -11.39 13.96
CA SER A 318 8.12 -10.69 15.24
C SER A 318 9.22 -10.95 16.26
N ASP A 319 9.84 -12.14 16.26
CA ASP A 319 10.90 -12.48 17.22
C ASP A 319 12.29 -12.00 16.78
N SER A 320 12.54 -11.95 15.46
CA SER A 320 13.86 -11.64 14.90
C SER A 320 13.90 -10.25 14.26
N PRO A 321 14.50 -9.22 14.92
CA PRO A 321 14.61 -7.89 14.33
C PRO A 321 15.47 -7.86 13.05
N VAL A 322 16.49 -8.72 12.95
CA VAL A 322 17.30 -8.85 11.74
C VAL A 322 16.52 -9.53 10.63
N GLY A 323 15.70 -10.54 10.97
CA GLY A 323 14.79 -11.18 10.02
C GLY A 323 13.74 -10.21 9.47
N LEU A 324 13.13 -9.40 10.34
CA LEU A 324 12.22 -8.33 9.95
C LEU A 324 12.89 -7.30 9.04
N ALA A 325 14.10 -6.85 9.40
CA ALA A 325 14.86 -5.91 8.59
C ALA A 325 15.21 -6.48 7.21
N ALA A 326 15.65 -7.73 7.11
CA ALA A 326 15.90 -8.40 5.83
C ALA A 326 14.64 -8.40 4.95
N TYR A 327 13.52 -8.83 5.54
CA TYR A 327 12.26 -9.03 4.84
C TYR A 327 11.64 -7.71 4.35
N ILE A 328 11.83 -6.62 5.10
CA ILE A 328 11.35 -5.28 4.71
C ILE A 328 12.31 -4.62 3.73
N LEU A 329 13.61 -4.56 4.06
CA LEU A 329 14.58 -3.76 3.32
C LEU A 329 14.94 -4.36 1.96
N GLU A 330 14.69 -5.65 1.73
CA GLU A 330 14.77 -6.23 0.39
C GLU A 330 13.80 -5.55 -0.58
N LYS A 331 12.65 -5.06 -0.11
CA LYS A 331 11.73 -4.28 -0.96
C LYS A 331 12.15 -2.83 -1.19
N PHE A 332 13.15 -2.36 -0.45
CA PHE A 332 13.79 -1.06 -0.66
C PHE A 332 15.11 -1.16 -1.42
N SER A 333 15.66 -2.37 -1.59
CA SER A 333 16.77 -2.58 -2.53
C SER A 333 16.27 -2.47 -3.96
N VAL A 334 17.12 -1.93 -4.82
CA VAL A 334 16.90 -1.79 -6.25
C VAL A 334 17.47 -3.00 -6.97
#